data_AF-A0A7Z0QRT2-F1
#
_entry.id   AF-A0A7Z0QRT2-F1
#
_cell.length_a   1.000
_cell.length_b   1.000
_cell.length_c   1.000
_cell.angle_alpha   90.00
_cell.angle_beta   90.00
_cell.angle_gamma   90.00
#
_symmetry.space_group_name_H-M   'P 1'
#
loop_
_entity.id
_entity.type
_entity.pdbx_description
1 polymer ?
#
loop_
_entity_poly.entity_id
_entity_poly.type
_entity_poly.pdbx_seq_one_letter_code
_entity_poly.pdbx_strand_id
1 'polypeptide(L)'
;MGPELVGWSASAILLATLVRQIVTQVRDDSARGVSSWLFLGQIAASTGFVTYSALVGDWVFIVTNVCILATAVVGQIVTWRKRRRAAG
;
A
#
# COMPACT_ATOMS: atom_id res chain seq x y z
N MET A 1 1.58 -6.72 28.02
CA MET A 1 1.21 -6.58 26.59
C MET A 1 2.51 -6.37 25.84
N GLY A 2 2.95 -7.35 25.05
CA GLY A 2 4.25 -7.29 24.39
C GLY A 2 4.29 -6.25 23.27
N PRO A 3 5.49 -5.80 22.85
CA PRO A 3 5.66 -4.87 21.73
C PRO A 3 4.98 -5.35 20.44
N GLU A 4 4.85 -6.66 20.24
CA GLU A 4 4.16 -7.26 19.10
C GLU A 4 2.68 -6.86 19.00
N LEU A 5 1.97 -6.73 20.12
CA LEU A 5 0.55 -6.37 20.11
C LEU A 5 0.35 -4.95 19.56
N VAL A 6 1.26 -4.03 19.94
CA VAL A 6 1.27 -2.66 19.45
C VAL A 6 1.63 -2.62 17.97
N GLY A 7 2.64 -3.39 17.55
CA GLY A 7 3.03 -3.52 16.15
C GLY A 7 1.89 -4.02 15.27
N TRP A 8 1.21 -5.10 15.65
CA TRP A 8 0.08 -5.65 14.92
C TRP A 8 -1.10 -4.68 14.85
N SER A 9 -1.41 -3.99 15.96
CA SER A 9 -2.50 -3.02 16.00
C SER A 9 -2.23 -1.82 15.09
N ALA A 10 -1.01 -1.25 15.15
CA ALA A 10 -0.60 -0.16 14.29
C ALA A 10 -0.61 -0.57 12.80
N SER A 11 -0.16 -1.78 12.51
CA SER A 11 -0.15 -2.36 11.16
C SER A 11 -1.57 -2.55 10.61
N ALA A 12 -2.49 -3.05 11.42
CA ALA A 12 -3.89 -3.21 11.04
C ALA A 12 -4.54 -1.87 10.72
N ILE A 13 -4.30 -0.83 11.54
CA ILE A 13 -4.79 0.53 11.30
C ILE A 13 -4.21 1.07 9.99
N LEU A 14 -2.89 0.94 9.79
CA LEU A 14 -2.22 1.39 8.57
C LEU A 14 -2.82 0.73 7.32
N LEU A 15 -2.95 -0.60 7.32
CA LEU A 15 -3.56 -1.33 6.20
C LEU A 15 -5.00 -0.92 5.96
N ALA A 16 -5.82 -0.77 7.00
CA ALA A 16 -7.20 -0.32 6.87
C ALA A 16 -7.30 1.07 6.22
N THR A 17 -6.40 1.99 6.59
CA THR A 17 -6.37 3.34 5.99
C THR A 17 -5.97 3.31 4.51
N LEU A 18 -4.98 2.50 4.13
CA LEU A 18 -4.54 2.35 2.74
C LEU A 18 -5.63 1.71 1.87
N VAL A 19 -6.31 0.67 2.38
CA VAL A 19 -7.46 0.07 1.69
C VAL A 19 -8.56 1.11 1.48
N ARG A 20 -8.88 1.92 2.49
CA ARG A 20 -9.88 2.99 2.36
C ARG A 20 -9.48 4.05 1.33
N GLN A 21 -8.20 4.40 1.25
CA GLN A 21 -7.69 5.32 0.23
C GLN A 21 -7.92 4.77 -1.18
N ILE A 22 -7.57 3.49 -1.40
CA ILE A 22 -7.77 2.82 -2.70
C ILE A 22 -9.25 2.72 -3.06
N VAL A 23 -10.12 2.32 -2.12
CA VAL A 23 -11.57 2.22 -2.37
C VAL A 23 -12.17 3.57 -2.75
N THR A 24 -11.75 4.64 -2.07
CA THR A 24 -12.19 6.01 -2.41
C THR A 24 -11.72 6.40 -3.80
N GLN A 25 -10.45 6.12 -4.15
CA GLN A 25 -9.89 6.41 -5.46
C GLN A 25 -10.56 5.61 -6.60
N VAL A 26 -10.97 4.37 -6.32
CA VAL A 26 -11.72 3.54 -7.28
C VAL A 26 -13.12 4.12 -7.51
N ARG A 27 -13.80 4.59 -6.46
CA ARG A 27 -15.18 5.10 -6.53
C ARG A 27 -15.29 6.51 -7.11
N ASP A 28 -14.31 7.35 -6.85
CA ASP A 28 -14.35 8.75 -7.26
C ASP A 28 -13.65 8.93 -8.61
N ASP A 29 -14.42 9.08 -9.69
CA ASP A 29 -13.89 9.29 -11.05
C ASP A 29 -13.31 10.69 -11.24
N SER A 30 -13.66 11.63 -10.37
CA SER A 30 -13.15 13.01 -10.36
C SER A 30 -11.80 13.15 -9.67
N ALA A 31 -11.36 12.11 -8.94
CA ALA A 31 -10.14 12.16 -8.15
C ALA A 31 -8.97 12.53 -9.06
N ARG A 32 -8.51 13.78 -8.93
CA ARG A 32 -7.26 14.32 -9.48
C ARG A 32 -6.14 13.45 -8.95
N GLY A 33 -5.91 12.37 -9.69
CA GLY A 33 -5.57 11.06 -9.16
C GLY A 33 -4.32 11.06 -8.32
N VAL A 34 -4.37 10.28 -7.22
CA VAL A 34 -3.18 9.86 -6.48
C VAL A 34 -2.11 9.50 -7.51
N SER A 35 -0.99 10.21 -7.46
CA SER A 35 0.03 10.14 -8.50
C SER A 35 0.49 8.70 -8.65
N SER A 36 0.62 8.18 -9.88
CA SER A 36 1.26 6.89 -10.14
C SER A 36 2.66 6.79 -9.54
N TRP A 37 3.30 7.93 -9.26
CA TRP A 37 4.54 8.03 -8.50
C TRP A 37 4.41 7.60 -7.03
N LEU A 38 3.27 7.83 -6.40
CA LEU A 38 3.03 7.45 -5.02
C LEU A 38 3.03 5.92 -4.88
N PHE A 39 2.37 5.23 -5.81
CA PHE A 39 2.38 3.76 -5.84
C PHE A 39 3.76 3.20 -6.18
N LEU A 40 4.49 3.81 -7.11
CA LEU A 40 5.85 3.38 -7.43
C LEU A 40 6.79 3.55 -6.22
N GLY A 41 6.68 4.68 -5.52
CA GLY A 41 7.39 4.93 -4.28
C GLY A 41 7.05 3.94 -3.18
N GLN A 42 5.76 3.61 -2.99
CA GLN A 42 5.35 2.57 -2.04
C GLN A 42 5.86 1.19 -2.41
N ILE A 43 5.86 0.81 -3.69
CA ILE A 43 6.42 -0.47 -4.14
C ILE A 43 7.91 -0.55 -3.80
N ALA A 44 8.68 0.49 -4.13
CA ALA A 44 10.10 0.55 -3.83
C ALA A 44 10.37 0.53 -2.32
N ALA A 45 9.67 1.37 -1.55
CA ALA A 45 9.81 1.47 -0.11
C ALA A 45 9.42 0.16 0.60
N SER A 46 8.27 -0.43 0.27
CA SER A 46 7.83 -1.69 0.87
C SER A 46 8.76 -2.85 0.52
N THR A 47 9.30 -2.90 -0.69
CA THR A 47 10.33 -3.91 -1.05
C THR A 47 11.59 -3.75 -0.20
N GLY A 48 12.06 -2.51 -0.02
CA GLY A 48 13.19 -2.20 0.87
C GLY A 48 12.90 -2.58 2.32
N PHE A 49 11.71 -2.25 2.83
CA PHE A 49 11.30 -2.58 4.20
C PHE A 49 11.12 -4.08 4.43
N VAL A 50 10.57 -4.84 3.47
CA VAL A 50 10.52 -6.31 3.56
C VAL A 50 11.94 -6.88 3.64
N THR A 51 12.84 -6.40 2.79
CA THR A 51 14.24 -6.86 2.80
C THR A 51 14.92 -6.53 4.13
N TYR A 52 14.80 -5.30 4.62
CA TYR A 52 15.35 -4.87 5.91
C TYR A 52 14.77 -5.67 7.08
N SER A 53 13.45 -5.81 7.15
CA SER A 53 12.79 -6.50 8.26
C SER A 53 13.05 -8.00 8.26
N ALA A 54 13.25 -8.63 7.10
CA ALA A 54 13.77 -9.99 7.01
C ALA A 54 15.17 -10.14 7.61
N LEU A 55 16.06 -9.17 7.39
CA LEU A 55 17.41 -9.15 7.97
C LEU A 55 17.40 -8.94 9.50
N VAL A 56 16.43 -8.18 10.01
CA VAL A 56 16.29 -7.88 11.44
C VAL A 56 15.42 -8.90 12.18
N GLY A 57 14.65 -9.73 11.45
CA GLY A 57 13.74 -10.73 12.02
C GLY A 57 12.40 -10.16 12.51
N ASP A 58 11.98 -8.99 12.02
CA ASP A 58 10.71 -8.34 12.41
C ASP A 58 9.55 -8.83 11.54
N TRP A 59 8.89 -9.89 12.01
CA TRP A 59 7.76 -10.50 11.30
C TRP A 59 6.56 -9.58 11.12
N VAL A 60 6.31 -8.68 12.08
CA VAL A 60 5.17 -7.74 11.99
C VAL A 60 5.41 -6.77 10.83
N PHE A 61 6.63 -6.24 10.72
CA PHE A 61 6.99 -5.33 9.63
C PHE A 61 7.03 -6.03 8.27
N ILE A 62 7.50 -7.29 8.19
CA ILE A 62 7.49 -8.08 6.96
C ILE A 62 6.07 -8.23 6.44
N VAL A 63 5.17 -8.80 7.25
CA VAL A 63 3.77 -9.06 6.83
C VAL A 63 3.08 -7.78 6.42
N THR A 64 3.27 -6.71 7.20
CA THR A 64 2.66 -5.41 6.92
C THR A 64 3.13 -4.84 5.60
N ASN A 65 4.44 -4.84 5.34
CA ASN A 65 4.97 -4.29 4.09
C ASN A 65 4.64 -5.14 2.86
N VAL A 66 4.52 -6.47 3.01
CA VAL A 66 3.99 -7.34 1.94
C VAL A 66 2.54 -6.97 1.61
N CYS A 67 1.70 -6.75 2.62
CA CYS A 67 0.32 -6.29 2.40
C CYS A 67 0.28 -4.90 1.75
N ILE A 68 1.10 -3.95 2.21
CA ILE A 68 1.20 -2.61 1.60
C ILE A 68 1.62 -2.72 0.13
N LEU A 69 2.64 -3.54 -0.16
CA LEU A 69 3.10 -3.79 -1.52
C LEU A 69 1.97 -4.30 -2.42
N ALA A 70 1.18 -5.27 -1.94
CA ALA A 70 0.01 -5.77 -2.67
C ALA A 70 -1.03 -4.67 -2.93
N THR A 71 -1.33 -3.84 -1.91
CA THR A 71 -2.27 -2.72 -2.09
C THR A 71 -1.76 -1.68 -3.09
N ALA A 72 -0.45 -1.39 -3.09
CA ALA A 72 0.15 -0.43 -4.00
C ALA A 72 0.12 -0.94 -5.46
N VAL A 73 0.36 -2.24 -5.68
CA VAL A 73 0.24 -2.87 -6.99
C VAL A 73 -1.20 -2.77 -7.51
N VAL A 74 -2.20 -3.09 -6.69
CA VAL A 74 -3.62 -2.97 -7.06
C VAL A 74 -3.97 -1.52 -7.41
N GLY A 75 -3.57 -0.56 -6.58
CA GLY A 75 -3.81 0.87 -6.82
C GLY A 75 -3.18 1.37 -8.13
N GLN A 76 -1.96 0.91 -8.45
CA GLN A 76 -1.30 1.24 -9.71
C GLN A 76 -2.06 0.67 -10.92
N ILE A 77 -2.49 -0.59 -10.86
CA ILE A 77 -3.26 -1.23 -11.94
C ILE A 77 -4.58 -0.50 -12.18
N VAL A 78 -5.33 -0.17 -11.13
CA VAL A 78 -6.59 0.59 -11.22
C VAL A 78 -6.35 1.94 -11.89
N THR A 79 -5.35 2.68 -11.43
CA THR A 79 -5.02 4.01 -11.96
C THR A 79 -4.66 3.95 -13.44
N TRP A 80 -3.85 2.97 -13.83
CA TRP A 80 -3.46 2.74 -15.22
C TRP A 80 -4.66 2.38 -16.11
N ARG A 81 -5.56 1.52 -15.63
CA ARG A 81 -6.80 1.16 -16.36
C ARG A 81 -7.73 2.36 -16.56
N LYS A 82 -7.93 3.19 -15.53
CA LYS A 82 -8.75 4.41 -15.65
C LYS A 82 -8.16 5.39 -16.66
N ARG A 83 -6.83 5.65 -16.61
CA ARG A 83 -6.15 6.52 -17.58
C ARG A 83 -6.28 6.03 -19.02
N ARG A 84 -6.17 4.72 -19.25
CA ARG A 84 -6.36 4.13 -20.60
C ARG A 84 -7.78 4.31 -21.13
N ARG A 85 -8.80 4.18 -20.28
CA ARG A 85 -10.21 4.40 -20.67
C ARG A 85 -10.54 5.86 -20.95
N ALA A 86 -9.84 6.80 -20.34
CA ALA A 86 -10.04 8.24 -20.59
C ALA A 86 -9.32 8.74 -21.86
N ALA A 87 -8.42 7.94 -22.44
CA ALA A 87 -7.60 8.31 -23.58
C ALA A 87 -8.03 7.65 -24.91
N GLY A 88 -9.08 6.81 -24.89
CA GLY A 88 -9.69 6.20 -26.08
C GLY A 88 -11.15 6.58 -26.17
#